data_AF-A0A1B2YYU4-F1
#
_entry.id   AF-A0A1B2YYU4-F1
#
_cell.length_a   1.000
_cell.length_b   1.000
_cell.length_c   1.000
_cell.angle_alpha   90.00
_cell.angle_beta   90.00
_cell.angle_gamma   90.00
#
_symmetry.space_group_name_H-M   'P 1'
#
loop_
_entity.id
_entity.type
_entity.pdbx_description
1 polymer ?
#
loop_
_entity_poly.entity_id
_entity_poly.type
_entity_poly.pdbx_seq_one_letter_code
_entity_poly.pdbx_strand_id
1 'polypeptide(L)' 'MILEYAHYLGDHFKNQGHRNIGIYAESFVSLNGRSNQQFIDPEVDLLLEKESFKHKHWIKPFKDEIKGF' A
#
# COMPACT_ATOMS: atom_id res chain seq x y z
N MET A 1 -4.29 7.36 3.51
CA MET A 1 -4.52 7.42 2.06
C MET A 1 -4.52 6.05 1.36
N ILE A 2 -3.41 5.34 1.11
CA ILE A 2 -3.47 4.04 0.39
C ILE A 2 -4.31 3.00 1.13
N LEU A 3 -4.01 2.76 2.42
CA LEU A 3 -4.76 1.81 3.25
C LEU A 3 -6.24 2.22 3.41
N GLU A 4 -6.47 3.50 3.69
CA GLU A 4 -7.81 4.07 3.82
C GLU A 4 -8.65 3.93 2.54
N TYR A 5 -8.04 4.13 1.37
CA TYR A 5 -8.72 3.93 0.10
C TYR A 5 -8.98 2.44 -0.18
N ALA A 6 -8.08 1.55 0.24
CA ALA A 6 -8.33 0.11 0.16
C ALA A 6 -9.56 -0.31 0.99
N HIS A 7 -9.72 0.24 2.20
CA HIS A 7 -10.91 0.01 3.02
C HIS A 7 -12.17 0.60 2.39
N TYR A 8 -12.09 1.82 1.85
CA TYR A 8 -13.19 2.42 1.09
C TYR A 8 -13.63 1.53 -0.08
N LEU A 9 -12.70 1.00 -0.86
CA LEU A 9 -13.00 0.09 -1.98
C LEU A 9 -13.63 -1.21 -1.49
N GLY A 10 -13.13 -1.76 -0.39
CA GLY A 10 -13.73 -2.94 0.25
C GLY A 10 -15.20 -2.72 0.61
N ASP A 11 -15.52 -1.60 1.26
CA ASP A 11 -16.89 -1.24 1.61
C ASP A 11 -17.75 -0.96 0.37
N HIS A 12 -17.19 -0.28 -0.62
CA HIS A 12 -17.87 0.03 -1.88
C HIS A 12 -18.33 -1.25 -2.61
N PHE A 13 -17.43 -2.20 -2.82
CA PHE A 13 -17.77 -3.45 -3.52
C PHE A 13 -18.63 -4.38 -2.67
N LYS A 14 -18.45 -4.38 -1.35
CA LYS A 14 -19.33 -5.12 -0.43
C LYS A 14 -20.78 -4.61 -0.53
N ASN A 15 -20.98 -3.29 -0.61
CA ASN A 15 -22.30 -2.68 -0.77
C ASN A 15 -22.96 -2.98 -2.14
N GLN A 16 -22.17 -3.37 -3.14
CA GLN A 16 -22.67 -3.87 -4.43
C GLN A 16 -23.01 -5.38 -4.40
N GLY A 17 -22.79 -6.06 -3.27
CA GLY A 17 -23.09 -7.48 -3.11
C GLY A 17 -21.94 -8.42 -3.44
N HIS A 18 -20.74 -7.90 -3.74
CA HIS A 18 -19.55 -8.73 -3.91
C HIS A 18 -19.16 -9.44 -2.61
N ARG A 19 -18.63 -10.65 -2.74
CA ARG A 19 -18.16 -11.50 -1.64
C ARG A 19 -16.70 -11.85 -1.88
N ASN A 20 -15.96 -12.18 -0.83
CA ASN A 20 -14.54 -12.58 -0.90
C ASN A 20 -13.68 -11.53 -1.61
N ILE A 21 -13.81 -10.27 -1.20
CA ILE A 21 -13.06 -9.15 -1.75
C ILE A 21 -11.66 -9.15 -1.13
N GLY A 22 -10.64 -8.96 -1.96
CA GLY A 22 -9.29 -8.61 -1.52
C GLY A 22 -8.80 -7.40 -2.32
N ILE A 23 -8.04 -6.52 -1.68
CA ILE A 23 -7.56 -5.29 -2.31
C ILE A 23 -6.03 -5.26 -2.26
N TYR A 24 -5.43 -5.29 -3.44
CA TYR A 24 -3.98 -5.31 -3.64
C TYR A 24 -3.59 -4.09 -4.46
N ALA A 25 -2.40 -3.53 -4.19
CA ALA A 25 -1.92 -2.36 -4.89
C ALA A 25 -0.50 -2.56 -5.39
N GLU A 26 -0.32 -2.46 -6.70
CA GLU A 26 0.98 -2.28 -7.32
C GLU A 26 1.25 -0.77 -7.43
N SER A 27 2.22 -0.27 -6.67
CA SER A 27 2.53 1.16 -6.59
C SER A 27 4.03 1.39 -6.61
N PHE A 28 4.46 2.41 -7.33
CA PHE A 28 5.86 2.82 -7.46
C PHE A 28 6.01 4.30 -7.12
N VAL A 29 7.13 4.66 -6.47
CA VAL A 29 7.45 6.05 -6.13
C VAL A 29 8.91 6.37 -6.48
N SER A 30 9.15 7.61 -6.90
CA SER A 30 10.48 8.20 -6.99
C SER A 30 10.73 9.05 -5.74
N LEU A 31 11.91 8.89 -5.13
CA LEU A 31 12.34 9.74 -4.02
C LEU A 31 13.46 10.67 -4.49
N ASN A 32 13.24 11.98 -4.46
CA ASN A 32 14.24 13.01 -4.82
C ASN A 32 14.91 12.76 -6.19
N GLY A 33 14.12 12.42 -7.21
CA GLY A 33 14.61 12.17 -8.58
C GLY A 33 15.35 10.84 -8.76
N ARG A 34 15.42 9.99 -7.74
CA ARG A 34 15.93 8.62 -7.85
C ARG A 34 14.94 7.76 -8.64
N SER A 35 15.45 6.66 -9.20
CA SER A 35 14.64 5.69 -9.94
C SER A 35 13.41 5.24 -9.16
N ASN A 36 12.32 4.99 -9.89
CA ASN A 36 11.10 4.43 -9.31
C ASN A 36 11.39 3.12 -8.58
N GLN A 37 10.90 3.01 -7.35
CA GLN A 37 10.96 1.79 -6.55
C GLN A 37 9.56 1.34 -6.17
N GLN A 38 9.37 0.03 -6.06
CA GLN A 38 8.12 -0.56 -5.57
C GLN A 38 7.88 -0.08 -4.14
N PHE A 39 6.72 0.54 -3.92
CA PHE A 39 6.37 1.20 -2.67
C PHE A 39 5.49 0.32 -1.79
N ILE A 40 4.50 -0.34 -2.38
CA ILE A 40 3.56 -1.22 -1.69
C ILE A 40 3.85 -2.67 -2.09
N ASP A 41 3.75 -3.58 -1.12
CA ASP A 41 3.85 -5.02 -1.39
C ASP A 41 2.59 -5.53 -2.10
N PRO A 42 2.68 -5.95 -3.38
CA PRO A 42 1.49 -6.32 -4.16
C PRO A 42 0.88 -7.66 -3.72
N GLU A 43 1.59 -8.43 -2.89
CA GLU A 43 1.13 -9.72 -2.37
C GLU A 43 0.34 -9.58 -1.06
N VAL A 44 0.26 -8.36 -0.48
CA VAL A 44 -0.45 -8.11 0.77
C VAL A 44 -1.86 -7.59 0.50
N ASP A 45 -2.87 -8.26 1.06
CA ASP A 45 -4.24 -7.79 1.05
C ASP A 45 -4.42 -6.62 2.02
N LEU A 46 -4.47 -5.41 1.47
CA LEU A 46 -4.63 -4.18 2.23
C LEU A 46 -5.98 -4.10 2.95
N LEU A 47 -6.98 -4.89 2.54
CA LEU A 47 -8.27 -4.92 3.23
C LEU A 47 -8.18 -5.57 4.62
N LEU A 48 -7.19 -6.44 4.83
CA LEU A 48 -6.95 -7.12 6.12
C LEU A 48 -6.07 -6.30 7.06
N GLU A 49 -5.34 -5.32 6.54
CA GLU A 49 -4.43 -4.47 7.29
C GLU A 49 -5.18 -3.42 8.13
N LYS A 50 -4.61 -3.07 9.29
CA LYS A 50 -5.21 -2.10 10.22
C LYS A 50 -4.36 -0.84 10.33
N GLU A 51 -5.03 0.32 10.36
CA GLU A 51 -4.33 1.57 10.59
C GLU A 51 -3.75 1.61 12.01
N SER A 52 -2.47 1.96 12.10
CA SER A 52 -1.75 2.11 13.35
C SER A 52 -0.43 2.83 13.13
N PHE A 53 0.12 3.36 14.22
CA PHE A 53 1.47 3.93 14.28
C PHE A 53 2.57 2.85 14.34
N LYS A 54 2.22 1.56 14.37
CA LYS A 54 3.22 0.49 14.30
C LYS A 54 3.85 0.46 12.91
N HIS A 55 4.99 -0.24 12.81
CA HIS A 55 5.64 -0.45 11.53
C HIS A 55 4.67 -1.10 10.52
N LYS A 56 4.56 -0.50 9.34
CA LYS A 56 3.65 -0.93 8.27
C LYS A 56 4.38 -1.93 7.38
N HIS A 57 4.17 -3.21 7.60
CA HIS A 57 4.87 -4.30 6.90
C HIS A 57 4.54 -4.37 5.40
N TRP A 58 3.42 -3.79 4.98
CA TRP A 58 2.99 -3.69 3.57
C TRP A 58 3.64 -2.55 2.79
N ILE A 59 4.46 -1.70 3.43
CA ILE A 59 5.30 -0.73 2.75
C ILE A 59 6.70 -1.34 2.57
N LYS A 60 7.18 -1.42 1.33
CA LYS A 60 8.51 -1.96 1.03
C LYS A 60 9.59 -1.04 1.63
N PRO A 61 10.63 -1.60 2.26
CA PRO A 61 11.71 -0.81 2.82
C PRO A 61 12.53 -0.13 1.72
N PHE A 62 12.92 1.11 1.97
CA PHE A 62 13.88 1.81 1.12
C PHE A 62 15.27 1.22 1.32
N LYS A 63 15.93 0.80 0.23
CA LYS A 63 17.23 0.10 0.28
C LYS A 63 18.40 0.90 -0.28
N ASP A 64 18.14 2.05 -0.91
CA ASP A 64 19.21 2.87 -1.48
C ASP A 64 19.87 3.73 -0.39
N GLU A 65 21.16 3.98 -0.56
CA GLU A 65 21.90 4.87 0.33
C GLU A 65 21.38 6.32 0.20
N ILE A 66 21.08 6.97 1.32
CA ILE A 66 20.74 8.39 1.33
C ILE A 66 22.03 9.21 1.42
N LYS A 67 22.56 9.64 0.28
CA LYS A 67 23.62 10.65 0.25
C LYS A 67 23.00 12.03 0.51
N GLY A 68 23.37 12.65 1.63
CA GLY A 68 23.04 14.04 1.91
C GLY A 68 23.83 15.00 1.01
N PHE A 69 23.32 16.22 0.86
CA PHE A 69 24.07 17.34 0.27
C PHE A 69 24.93 18.01 1.34
#